data_AF-A0A0K0EVQ8-F1
#
_entry.id   AF-A0A0K0EVQ8-F1
#
_cell.length_a   1.000
_cell.length_b   1.000
_cell.length_c   1.000
_cell.angle_alpha   90.00
_cell.angle_beta   90.00
_cell.angle_gamma   90.00
#
_symmetry.space_group_name_H-M   'P 1'
#
loop_
_entity.id
_entity.type
_entity.pdbx_description
1 polymer ?
#
loop_
_entity_poly.entity_id
_entity_poly.type
_entity_poly.pdbx_seq_one_letter_code
_entity_poly.pdbx_strand_id
1 'polypeptide(L)'
;MRSILSNFTDLNVVYKEKTFKVKVIGILGDNKFLQMLHGHKRNWLARGMNNCRTCTVDDKIRDYNFDRGLSYNNYLISDPFHDLNEGIASYSLYSSIMYSKILFKELDGTYISNAILVEAKKLGFSKTIQSIISEKTFDSCINIDEINKKNKISMSSMETVYVLRGYFEFFKNYLSFVNCEDDSMIKEKQILIFIKTVLGLVYLSQDPTIPVNELKKELIKHADFYFKCVYCLFGERYQQHLKMHNLLHVPFKLDYFGLPLHFFSVIRFESANSRLKQLLLLSNNRLNKPKTILTKVRIV
;
A
#
# COMPACT_ATOMS: atom_id res chain seq x y z
N MET A 1 -6.37 18.94 -22.34
CA MET A 1 -5.12 18.23 -22.01
C MET A 1 -3.88 18.99 -22.46
N ARG A 2 -3.80 19.48 -23.72
CA ARG A 2 -2.69 20.36 -24.17
C ARG A 2 -2.49 21.62 -23.31
N SER A 3 -3.57 22.30 -22.88
CA SER A 3 -3.48 23.47 -21.98
C SER A 3 -3.02 23.15 -20.55
N ILE A 4 -3.23 21.91 -20.08
CA ILE A 4 -2.75 21.47 -18.76
C ILE A 4 -1.26 21.14 -18.85
N LEU A 5 -0.81 20.60 -19.99
CA LEU A 5 0.59 20.26 -20.24
C LEU A 5 1.47 21.50 -20.40
N SER A 6 1.01 22.55 -21.09
CA SER A 6 1.73 23.83 -21.16
C SER A 6 1.93 24.47 -19.78
N ASN A 7 0.95 24.31 -18.88
CA ASN A 7 1.06 24.81 -17.51
C ASN A 7 2.12 24.06 -16.68
N PHE A 8 2.49 22.82 -17.05
CA PHE A 8 3.52 22.04 -16.36
C PHE A 8 4.93 22.41 -16.82
N THR A 9 5.12 22.72 -18.11
CA THR A 9 6.43 23.11 -18.67
C THR A 9 6.88 24.49 -18.23
N ASP A 10 5.93 25.40 -17.98
CA ASP A 10 6.18 26.79 -17.57
C ASP A 10 5.85 27.04 -16.09
N LEU A 11 5.77 25.97 -15.29
CA LEU A 11 5.36 26.07 -13.89
C LEU A 11 6.41 26.84 -13.08
N ASN A 12 5.98 27.96 -12.51
CA ASN A 12 6.76 28.73 -11.56
C ASN A 12 6.02 28.76 -10.22
N VAL A 13 6.74 28.59 -9.11
CA VAL A 13 6.19 28.68 -7.76
C VAL A 13 6.82 29.87 -7.05
N VAL A 14 5.97 30.74 -6.49
CA VAL A 14 6.42 31.86 -5.65
C VAL A 14 6.45 31.38 -4.20
N TYR A 15 7.63 31.44 -3.57
CA TYR A 15 7.80 31.14 -2.15
C TYR A 15 8.69 32.20 -1.51
N LYS A 16 8.18 32.84 -0.44
CA LYS A 16 8.85 33.97 0.24
C LYS A 16 9.34 35.03 -0.76
N GLU A 17 8.44 35.49 -1.64
CA GLU A 17 8.67 36.52 -2.66
C GLU A 17 9.70 36.16 -3.76
N LYS A 18 10.23 34.93 -3.76
CA LYS A 18 11.12 34.43 -4.81
C LYS A 18 10.37 33.50 -5.75
N THR A 19 10.62 33.65 -7.05
CA THR A 19 10.05 32.80 -8.09
C THR A 19 11.01 31.68 -8.43
N PHE A 20 10.56 30.43 -8.29
CA PHE A 20 11.32 29.24 -8.61
C PHE A 20 10.71 28.55 -9.83
N LYS A 21 11.52 28.33 -10.86
CA LYS A 21 11.12 27.48 -11.98
C LYS A 21 11.07 26.03 -11.52
N VAL A 22 9.91 25.40 -11.66
CA VAL A 22 9.68 24.02 -11.21
C VAL A 22 9.91 23.08 -12.37
N LYS A 23 10.88 22.17 -12.21
CA LYS A 23 11.06 21.04 -13.12
C LYS A 23 10.05 19.94 -12.74
N VAL A 24 9.11 19.65 -13.63
CA VAL A 24 8.20 18.51 -13.45
C VAL A 24 8.96 17.22 -13.79
N ILE A 25 9.24 16.44 -12.75
CA ILE A 25 9.99 15.18 -12.86
C ILE A 25 9.08 13.97 -13.17
N GLY A 26 7.78 14.08 -12.92
CA GLY A 26 6.79 13.02 -13.14
C GLY A 26 5.40 13.44 -12.71
N ILE A 27 4.37 12.77 -13.23
CA ILE A 27 2.98 12.98 -12.81
C ILE A 27 2.46 11.72 -12.11
N LEU A 28 2.03 11.90 -10.87
CA LEU A 28 1.42 10.87 -10.03
C LEU A 28 -0.10 10.89 -10.20
N GLY A 29 -0.71 9.71 -10.19
CA GLY A 29 -2.16 9.58 -10.16
C GLY A 29 -2.59 8.14 -10.00
N ASP A 30 -3.88 7.95 -9.73
CA ASP A 30 -4.46 6.61 -9.62
C ASP A 30 -4.34 5.82 -10.94
N ASN A 31 -4.60 4.52 -10.88
CA ASN A 31 -4.43 3.65 -12.03
C ASN A 31 -5.32 4.02 -13.22
N LYS A 32 -6.51 4.57 -12.94
CA LYS A 32 -7.48 4.97 -13.97
C LYS A 32 -7.04 6.25 -14.66
N PHE A 33 -6.58 7.23 -13.90
CA PHE A 33 -6.05 8.50 -14.36
C PHE A 33 -4.85 8.29 -15.28
N LEU A 34 -3.87 7.50 -14.84
CA LEU A 34 -2.67 7.24 -15.64
C LEU A 34 -3.00 6.44 -16.92
N GLN A 35 -3.89 5.45 -16.85
CA GLN A 35 -4.33 4.73 -18.06
C GLN A 35 -5.07 5.65 -19.04
N MET A 36 -5.91 6.57 -18.55
CA MET A 36 -6.57 7.57 -19.39
C MET A 36 -5.58 8.55 -20.01
N LEU A 37 -4.59 9.00 -19.23
CA LEU A 37 -3.55 9.90 -19.69
C LEU A 37 -2.73 9.30 -20.83
N HIS A 38 -2.41 8.02 -20.73
CA HIS A 38 -1.57 7.29 -21.68
C HIS A 38 -2.35 6.46 -22.71
N GLY A 39 -3.70 6.53 -22.73
CA GLY A 39 -4.52 5.77 -23.68
C GLY A 39 -4.35 4.25 -23.58
N HIS A 40 -3.90 3.73 -22.43
CA HIS A 40 -3.71 2.29 -22.23
C HIS A 40 -5.05 1.58 -22.09
N LYS A 41 -5.14 0.35 -22.61
CA LYS A 41 -6.32 -0.50 -22.43
C LYS A 41 -6.53 -0.77 -20.94
N ARG A 42 -7.75 -0.50 -20.46
CA ARG A 42 -8.15 -0.74 -19.07
C ARG A 42 -8.42 -2.23 -18.85
N ASN A 43 -7.43 -3.02 -18.44
CA ASN A 43 -7.65 -4.41 -18.04
C ASN A 43 -7.65 -4.54 -16.51
N TRP A 44 -8.83 -4.50 -15.91
CA TRP A 44 -9.00 -4.58 -14.44
C TRP A 44 -9.00 -6.00 -13.90
N LEU A 45 -9.14 -7.01 -14.76
CA LEU A 45 -9.46 -8.38 -14.35
C LEU A 45 -8.26 -9.32 -14.30
N ALA A 46 -7.08 -8.89 -14.75
CA ALA A 46 -5.88 -9.75 -14.83
C ALA A 46 -6.14 -11.10 -15.56
N ARG A 47 -7.13 -11.15 -16.46
CA ARG A 47 -7.54 -12.36 -17.21
C ARG A 47 -6.83 -12.45 -18.56
N GLY A 48 -5.50 -12.38 -18.54
CA GLY A 48 -4.66 -12.61 -19.71
C GLY A 48 -4.05 -11.33 -20.31
N MET A 49 -2.73 -11.37 -20.45
CA MET A 49 -1.80 -10.34 -20.92
C MET A 49 -1.34 -9.28 -19.90
N ASN A 50 -0.10 -8.85 -20.17
CA ASN A 50 0.83 -8.15 -19.31
C ASN A 50 0.25 -6.88 -18.65
N ASN A 51 0.14 -6.91 -17.32
CA ASN A 51 -0.52 -5.85 -16.52
C ASN A 51 0.46 -4.91 -15.83
N CYS A 52 1.75 -5.25 -15.85
CA CYS A 52 2.77 -4.38 -15.30
C CYS A 52 3.01 -3.23 -16.28
N ARG A 53 3.07 -2.01 -15.75
CA ARG A 53 3.36 -0.81 -16.54
C ARG A 53 4.78 -0.80 -17.09
N THR A 54 5.67 -1.52 -16.42
CA THR A 54 7.12 -1.47 -16.60
C THR A 54 7.71 -2.75 -17.21
N CYS A 55 7.08 -3.91 -17.03
CA CYS A 55 7.50 -5.14 -17.72
C CYS A 55 6.89 -5.25 -19.12
N THR A 56 7.66 -5.77 -20.07
CA THR A 56 7.20 -6.31 -21.35
C THR A 56 7.13 -7.84 -21.27
N VAL A 57 6.16 -8.42 -21.95
CA VAL A 57 6.11 -9.86 -22.26
C VAL A 57 6.35 -9.83 -23.77
N ASP A 58 7.51 -10.35 -24.19
CA ASP A 58 7.93 -10.55 -25.58
C ASP A 58 8.43 -9.35 -26.41
N ASP A 59 9.00 -8.28 -25.81
CA ASP A 59 9.67 -7.14 -26.49
C ASP A 59 8.89 -6.39 -27.59
N LYS A 60 7.66 -6.81 -27.89
CA LYS A 60 6.81 -6.23 -28.93
C LYS A 60 5.66 -5.53 -28.25
N ILE A 61 5.84 -4.25 -27.95
CA ILE A 61 4.87 -3.16 -28.09
C ILE A 61 5.58 -1.91 -27.55
N ARG A 62 6.17 -1.12 -28.45
CA ARG A 62 6.10 0.35 -28.44
C ARG A 62 6.62 0.91 -29.75
N ASP A 63 5.76 0.81 -30.76
CA ASP A 63 5.83 1.61 -31.99
C ASP A 63 4.93 2.87 -31.90
N TYR A 64 4.51 3.25 -30.69
CA TYR A 64 3.73 4.46 -30.49
C TYR A 64 4.65 5.61 -30.13
N ASN A 65 4.84 6.50 -31.11
CA ASN A 65 5.34 7.87 -30.96
C ASN A 65 4.66 8.56 -29.76
N PHE A 66 5.27 8.47 -28.59
CA PHE A 66 4.80 9.09 -27.34
C PHE A 66 5.46 10.45 -27.13
N ASP A 67 5.34 11.31 -28.13
CA ASP A 67 5.81 12.69 -28.07
C ASP A 67 4.70 13.60 -27.50
N ARG A 68 4.26 13.30 -26.27
CA ARG A 68 3.16 14.02 -25.59
C ARG A 68 3.61 14.66 -24.28
N GLY A 69 4.59 15.57 -24.31
CA GLY A 69 4.85 16.57 -23.26
C GLY A 69 4.93 16.09 -21.79
N LEU A 70 5.03 14.78 -21.56
CA LEU A 70 5.08 14.11 -20.27
C LEU A 70 6.40 13.36 -20.23
N SER A 71 6.95 13.16 -19.02
CA SER A 71 8.19 12.40 -18.90
C SER A 71 8.03 11.01 -19.53
N TYR A 72 9.00 10.61 -20.36
CA TYR A 72 9.04 9.34 -21.11
C TYR A 72 8.75 8.12 -20.23
N ASN A 73 8.99 8.24 -18.92
CA ASN A 73 8.93 7.19 -17.92
C ASN A 73 7.79 7.33 -16.90
N ASN A 74 6.73 8.10 -17.17
CA ASN A 74 5.58 8.20 -16.26
C ASN A 74 4.93 6.84 -15.92
N TYR A 75 5.09 5.83 -16.79
CA TYR A 75 4.62 4.47 -16.53
C TYR A 75 5.39 3.78 -15.37
N LEU A 76 6.61 4.24 -15.04
CA LEU A 76 7.38 3.80 -13.87
C LEU A 76 6.72 4.26 -12.56
N ILE A 77 5.83 5.25 -12.61
CA ILE A 77 5.23 5.80 -11.41
C ILE A 77 4.08 4.88 -10.97
N SER A 78 4.35 4.00 -10.00
CA SER A 78 3.32 3.30 -9.23
C SER A 78 3.24 3.88 -7.83
N ASP A 79 2.05 3.83 -7.26
CA ASP A 79 1.81 4.40 -5.96
C ASP A 79 2.16 3.38 -4.85
N PRO A 80 3.21 3.63 -4.04
CA PRO A 80 3.58 2.75 -2.94
C PRO A 80 2.46 2.63 -1.90
N PHE A 81 1.55 3.61 -1.77
CA PHE A 81 0.43 3.52 -0.82
C PHE A 81 -0.59 2.44 -1.24
N HIS A 82 -1.08 2.46 -2.47
CA HIS A 82 -2.00 1.44 -2.97
C HIS A 82 -1.30 0.08 -3.11
N ASP A 83 -0.04 0.03 -3.53
CA ASP A 83 0.70 -1.21 -3.72
C ASP A 83 1.03 -1.89 -2.38
N LEU A 84 1.60 -1.14 -1.42
CA LEU A 84 2.00 -1.66 -0.11
C LEU A 84 0.84 -1.68 0.88
N ASN A 85 0.26 -0.54 1.22
CA ASN A 85 -0.72 -0.46 2.33
C ASN A 85 -2.04 -1.17 1.98
N GLU A 86 -2.63 -0.92 0.81
CA GLU A 86 -3.90 -1.57 0.39
C GLU A 86 -3.72 -2.93 -0.29
N GLY A 87 -2.50 -3.23 -0.71
CA GLY A 87 -2.17 -4.47 -1.37
C GLY A 87 -1.50 -5.40 -0.40
N ILE A 88 -0.18 -5.37 -0.43
CA ILE A 88 0.68 -6.31 0.27
C ILE A 88 0.31 -6.39 1.75
N ALA A 89 0.16 -5.28 2.47
CA ALA A 89 -0.17 -5.28 3.89
C ALA A 89 -1.55 -5.89 4.18
N SER A 90 -2.59 -5.54 3.40
CA SER A 90 -3.94 -6.08 3.61
C SER A 90 -4.02 -7.60 3.38
N TYR A 91 -3.38 -8.10 2.33
CA TYR A 91 -3.33 -9.54 2.05
C TYR A 91 -2.46 -10.28 3.07
N SER A 92 -1.34 -9.67 3.49
CA SER A 92 -0.43 -10.26 4.46
C SER A 92 -1.05 -10.33 5.85
N LEU A 93 -1.79 -9.29 6.27
CA LEU A 93 -2.53 -9.29 7.54
C LEU A 93 -3.54 -10.43 7.58
N TYR A 94 -4.40 -10.51 6.57
CA TYR A 94 -5.40 -11.57 6.48
C TYR A 94 -4.74 -12.95 6.50
N SER A 95 -3.76 -13.17 5.63
CA SER A 95 -3.11 -14.49 5.50
C SER A 95 -2.41 -14.89 6.81
N SER A 96 -1.75 -13.95 7.49
CA SER A 96 -1.04 -14.23 8.75
C SER A 96 -2.01 -14.59 9.88
N ILE A 97 -3.08 -13.80 10.05
CA ILE A 97 -4.11 -14.08 11.06
C ILE A 97 -4.72 -15.45 10.80
N MET A 98 -5.19 -15.72 9.58
CA MET A 98 -5.84 -16.99 9.25
C MET A 98 -4.90 -18.17 9.43
N TYR A 99 -3.63 -18.03 9.04
CA TYR A 99 -2.65 -19.09 9.25
C TYR A 99 -2.38 -19.33 10.74
N SER A 100 -2.31 -18.28 11.57
CA SER A 100 -2.16 -18.45 13.02
C SER A 100 -3.37 -19.15 13.66
N LYS A 101 -4.60 -18.90 13.19
CA LYS A 101 -5.80 -19.59 13.68
C LYS A 101 -5.79 -21.09 13.36
N ILE A 102 -5.16 -21.47 12.24
CA ILE A 102 -5.01 -22.88 11.85
C ILE A 102 -3.98 -23.58 12.74
N LEU A 103 -2.87 -22.90 13.05
CA LEU A 103 -1.83 -23.44 13.92
C LEU A 103 -2.27 -23.52 15.39
N PHE A 104 -3.03 -22.52 15.86
CA PHE A 104 -3.41 -22.36 17.25
C PHE A 104 -4.93 -22.26 17.40
N LYS A 105 -5.54 -23.34 17.88
CA LYS A 105 -7.01 -23.44 17.97
C LYS A 105 -7.61 -22.48 18.99
N GLU A 106 -6.82 -22.07 19.99
CA GLU A 106 -7.20 -21.08 21.00
C GLU A 106 -7.21 -19.64 20.47
N LEU A 107 -6.55 -19.38 19.34
CA LEU A 107 -6.55 -18.06 18.71
C LEU A 107 -7.84 -17.87 17.91
N ASP A 108 -8.97 -17.70 18.58
CA ASP A 108 -10.21 -17.34 17.93
C ASP A 108 -10.26 -15.84 17.54
N GLY A 109 -11.28 -15.46 16.76
CA GLY A 109 -11.41 -14.09 16.26
C GLY A 109 -11.55 -13.04 17.37
N THR A 110 -12.24 -13.39 18.45
CA THR A 110 -12.45 -12.56 19.63
C THR A 110 -11.15 -12.36 20.41
N TYR A 111 -10.40 -13.43 20.65
CA TYR A 111 -9.12 -13.40 21.34
C TYR A 111 -8.11 -12.51 20.60
N ILE A 112 -7.97 -12.72 19.29
CA ILE A 112 -7.08 -11.91 18.44
C ILE A 112 -7.50 -10.45 18.47
N SER A 113 -8.80 -10.16 18.35
CA SER A 113 -9.34 -8.79 18.38
C SER A 113 -8.98 -8.08 19.69
N ASN A 114 -9.25 -8.71 20.82
CA ASN A 114 -8.97 -8.16 22.14
C ASN A 114 -7.47 -7.96 22.36
N ALA A 115 -6.64 -8.93 21.95
CA ALA A 115 -5.20 -8.84 22.10
C ALA A 115 -4.60 -7.70 21.26
N ILE A 116 -5.07 -7.51 20.02
CA ILE A 116 -4.65 -6.38 19.17
C ILE A 116 -5.04 -5.04 19.81
N LEU A 117 -6.24 -4.94 20.41
CA LEU A 117 -6.68 -3.71 21.08
C LEU A 117 -5.84 -3.40 22.33
N VAL A 118 -5.43 -4.43 23.08
CA VAL A 118 -4.51 -4.28 24.22
C VAL A 118 -3.17 -3.72 23.75
N GLU A 119 -2.58 -4.29 22.70
CA GLU A 119 -1.31 -3.80 22.14
C GLU A 119 -1.44 -2.40 21.55
N ALA A 120 -2.55 -2.11 20.86
CA ALA A 120 -2.82 -0.77 20.34
C ALA A 120 -2.94 0.30 21.44
N LYS A 121 -3.45 -0.07 22.63
CA LYS A 121 -3.47 0.82 23.79
C LYS A 121 -2.06 1.08 24.31
N LYS A 122 -1.21 0.05 24.41
CA LYS A 122 0.19 0.20 24.82
C LYS A 122 0.99 1.08 23.85
N LEU A 123 0.71 0.95 22.55
CA LEU A 123 1.38 1.68 21.47
C LEU A 123 0.77 3.08 21.21
N GLY A 124 -0.32 3.45 21.89
CA GLY A 124 -0.91 4.79 21.82
C GLY A 124 -1.82 5.07 20.61
N PHE A 125 -2.24 4.06 19.84
CA PHE A 125 -3.10 4.23 18.66
C PHE A 125 -4.47 3.54 18.76
N SER A 126 -4.89 3.11 19.95
CA SER A 126 -6.17 2.42 20.17
C SER A 126 -7.37 3.16 19.56
N LYS A 127 -7.44 4.50 19.71
CA LYS A 127 -8.51 5.35 19.15
C LYS A 127 -8.67 5.20 17.63
N THR A 128 -7.61 4.83 16.92
CA THR A 128 -7.60 4.70 15.46
C THR A 128 -8.27 3.41 14.99
N ILE A 129 -8.26 2.34 15.80
CA ILE A 129 -8.75 1.02 15.39
C ILE A 129 -9.90 0.47 16.24
N GLN A 130 -10.18 1.09 17.40
CA GLN A 130 -11.18 0.60 18.36
C GLN A 130 -12.58 0.50 17.78
N SER A 131 -12.97 1.41 16.88
CA SER A 131 -14.29 1.38 16.24
C SER A 131 -14.40 0.40 15.07
N ILE A 132 -13.27 -0.19 14.64
CA ILE A 132 -13.20 -1.03 13.44
C ILE A 132 -12.99 -2.49 13.82
N ILE A 133 -12.23 -2.75 14.89
CA ILE A 133 -12.07 -4.09 15.44
C ILE A 133 -13.28 -4.42 16.32
N SER A 134 -14.12 -5.31 15.81
CA SER A 134 -15.13 -6.04 16.56
C SER A 134 -14.74 -7.51 16.72
N GLU A 135 -15.41 -8.24 17.61
CA GLU A 135 -15.23 -9.69 17.79
C GLU A 135 -15.33 -10.45 16.46
N LYS A 136 -16.22 -10.01 15.56
CA LYS A 136 -16.46 -10.64 14.26
C LYS A 136 -15.43 -10.32 13.17
N THR A 137 -14.46 -9.45 13.45
CA THR A 137 -13.52 -8.96 12.43
C THR A 137 -12.66 -10.08 11.85
N PHE A 138 -12.34 -11.09 12.66
CA PHE A 138 -11.47 -12.19 12.31
C PHE A 138 -12.17 -13.56 12.41
N ASP A 139 -13.51 -13.59 12.42
CA ASP A 139 -14.30 -14.81 12.67
C ASP A 139 -14.33 -15.82 11.52
N SER A 140 -13.71 -15.51 10.37
CA SER A 140 -13.71 -16.45 9.24
C SER A 140 -13.09 -17.80 9.64
N CYS A 141 -13.87 -18.88 9.50
CA CYS A 141 -13.41 -20.27 9.58
C CYS A 141 -12.79 -20.65 8.25
N ILE A 142 -11.53 -21.08 8.26
CA ILE A 142 -10.72 -21.17 7.04
C ILE A 142 -9.80 -22.39 7.07
N ASN A 143 -9.66 -23.04 5.91
CA ASN A 143 -8.63 -24.03 5.64
C ASN A 143 -7.44 -23.41 4.86
N ILE A 144 -6.30 -24.11 4.80
CA ILE A 144 -5.10 -23.60 4.12
C ILE A 144 -5.36 -23.23 2.64
N ASP A 145 -6.20 -24.00 1.94
CA ASP A 145 -6.52 -23.74 0.53
C ASP A 145 -7.26 -22.42 0.30
N GLU A 146 -8.02 -21.95 1.27
CA GLU A 146 -8.68 -20.65 1.24
C GLU A 146 -7.73 -19.48 1.56
N ILE A 147 -6.66 -19.71 2.34
CA ILE A 147 -5.61 -18.70 2.55
C ILE A 147 -4.85 -18.42 1.26
N ASN A 148 -4.68 -19.45 0.42
CA ASN A 148 -4.03 -19.31 -0.88
C ASN A 148 -4.86 -18.49 -1.89
N LYS A 149 -6.14 -18.25 -1.60
CA LYS A 149 -7.02 -17.39 -2.38
C LYS A 149 -6.88 -15.93 -1.94
N LYS A 150 -6.94 -15.02 -2.91
CA LYS A 150 -6.82 -13.57 -2.70
C LYS A 150 -7.97 -13.01 -1.85
N ASN A 151 -7.77 -12.93 -0.54
CA ASN A 151 -8.74 -12.38 0.42
C ASN A 151 -8.12 -11.33 1.34
N LYS A 152 -8.96 -10.40 1.82
CA LYS A 152 -8.54 -9.30 2.72
C LYS A 152 -9.64 -9.00 3.73
N ILE A 153 -9.25 -8.49 4.89
CA ILE A 153 -10.19 -7.90 5.84
C ILE A 153 -10.62 -6.53 5.29
N SER A 154 -11.91 -6.20 5.43
CA SER A 154 -12.46 -4.93 4.95
C SER A 154 -12.05 -3.80 5.89
N MET A 155 -10.91 -3.18 5.62
CA MET A 155 -10.37 -2.04 6.38
C MET A 155 -9.74 -1.02 5.43
N SER A 156 -9.62 0.23 5.87
CA SER A 156 -8.80 1.20 5.15
C SER A 156 -7.32 0.83 5.22
N SER A 157 -6.51 1.42 4.34
CA SER A 157 -5.08 1.14 4.22
C SER A 157 -4.30 1.51 5.48
N MET A 158 -4.64 2.62 6.12
CA MET A 158 -3.99 3.01 7.39
C MET A 158 -4.45 2.13 8.55
N GLU A 159 -5.73 1.80 8.62
CA GLU A 159 -6.25 0.88 9.63
C GLU A 159 -5.57 -0.48 9.52
N THR A 160 -5.41 -1.00 8.30
CA THR A 160 -4.66 -2.23 8.02
C THR A 160 -3.26 -2.19 8.63
N VAL A 161 -2.52 -1.08 8.45
CA VAL A 161 -1.15 -0.94 8.98
C VAL A 161 -1.14 -0.92 10.51
N TYR A 162 -2.07 -0.21 11.15
CA TYR A 162 -2.19 -0.20 12.61
C TYR A 162 -2.55 -1.56 13.17
N VAL A 163 -3.50 -2.26 12.55
CA VAL A 163 -3.88 -3.62 12.96
C VAL A 163 -2.75 -4.61 12.72
N LEU A 164 -2.03 -4.52 11.60
CA LEU A 164 -0.85 -5.33 11.35
C LEU A 164 0.25 -5.10 12.40
N ARG A 165 0.45 -3.84 12.81
CA ARG A 165 1.41 -3.51 13.88
C ARG A 165 0.97 -4.06 15.24
N GLY A 166 -0.32 -3.89 15.60
CA GLY A 166 -0.86 -4.44 16.85
C GLY A 166 -0.79 -5.96 16.87
N TYR A 167 -1.13 -6.61 15.75
CA TYR A 167 -1.04 -8.06 15.58
C TYR A 167 0.40 -8.57 15.67
N PHE A 168 1.37 -7.84 15.10
CA PHE A 168 2.79 -8.17 15.22
C PHE A 168 3.24 -8.24 16.69
N GLU A 169 2.96 -7.21 17.48
CA GLU A 169 3.36 -7.19 18.90
C GLU A 169 2.64 -8.25 19.70
N PHE A 170 1.34 -8.42 19.46
CA PHE A 170 0.55 -9.47 20.10
C PHE A 170 1.16 -10.85 19.81
N PHE A 171 1.34 -11.18 18.53
CA PHE A 171 1.78 -12.50 18.12
C PHE A 171 3.20 -12.79 18.58
N LYS A 172 4.09 -11.79 18.54
CA LYS A 172 5.43 -11.87 19.13
C LYS A 172 5.38 -12.22 20.62
N ASN A 173 4.53 -11.54 21.38
CA ASN A 173 4.39 -11.79 22.81
C ASN A 173 3.80 -13.19 23.05
N TYR A 174 2.74 -13.55 22.34
CA TYR A 174 2.12 -14.88 22.42
C TYR A 174 3.14 -16.00 22.18
N LEU A 175 3.95 -15.92 21.11
CA LEU A 175 4.99 -16.91 20.81
C LEU A 175 6.11 -16.99 21.86
N SER A 176 6.29 -15.97 22.69
CA SER A 176 7.25 -16.04 23.80
C SER A 176 6.75 -16.86 25.00
N PHE A 177 5.46 -17.14 25.06
CA PHE A 177 4.82 -17.90 26.14
C PHE A 177 4.45 -19.34 25.74
N VAL A 178 4.22 -19.60 24.45
CA VAL A 178 3.85 -20.92 23.97
C VAL A 178 5.10 -21.76 23.69
N ASN A 179 5.22 -22.89 24.36
CA ASN A 179 6.20 -23.92 24.02
C ASN A 179 5.61 -24.79 22.90
N CYS A 180 6.01 -24.54 21.66
CA CYS A 180 5.67 -25.38 20.52
C CYS A 180 6.77 -26.39 20.18
N GLU A 181 6.38 -27.60 19.78
CA GLU A 181 7.26 -28.62 19.21
C GLU A 181 7.73 -28.24 17.78
N ASP A 182 8.83 -28.85 17.33
CA ASP A 182 9.79 -28.32 16.34
C ASP A 182 9.19 -27.73 15.03
N ASP A 183 8.29 -28.43 14.33
CA ASP A 183 7.80 -27.99 13.02
C ASP A 183 6.84 -26.79 13.08
N SER A 184 5.98 -26.74 14.11
CA SER A 184 5.09 -25.59 14.36
C SER A 184 5.92 -24.35 14.71
N MET A 185 6.97 -24.52 15.52
CA MET A 185 7.88 -23.45 15.89
C MET A 185 8.55 -22.79 14.66
N ILE A 186 8.86 -23.56 13.60
CA ILE A 186 9.41 -23.01 12.36
C ILE A 186 8.38 -22.13 11.65
N LYS A 187 7.14 -22.61 11.49
CA LYS A 187 6.07 -21.87 10.79
C LYS A 187 5.68 -20.60 11.53
N GLU A 188 5.65 -20.62 12.85
CA GLU A 188 5.39 -19.47 13.71
C GLU A 188 6.41 -18.35 13.51
N LYS A 189 7.70 -18.71 13.57
CA LYS A 189 8.79 -17.77 13.32
C LYS A 189 8.71 -17.20 11.90
N GLN A 190 8.33 -18.02 10.91
CA GLN A 190 8.13 -17.56 9.54
C GLN A 190 6.98 -16.54 9.43
N ILE A 191 5.84 -16.74 10.10
CA ILE A 191 4.74 -15.77 10.14
C ILE A 191 5.22 -14.45 10.77
N LEU A 192 5.96 -14.52 11.88
CA LEU A 192 6.46 -13.32 12.54
C LEU A 192 7.45 -12.53 11.67
N ILE A 193 8.37 -13.24 11.00
CA ILE A 193 9.31 -12.64 10.04
C ILE A 193 8.57 -12.04 8.85
N PHE A 194 7.55 -12.73 8.35
CA PHE A 194 6.71 -12.24 7.24
C PHE A 194 6.05 -10.91 7.58
N ILE A 195 5.36 -10.82 8.73
CA ILE A 195 4.71 -9.59 9.20
C ILE A 195 5.74 -8.47 9.40
N LYS A 196 6.87 -8.78 10.06
CA LYS A 196 7.96 -7.82 10.28
C LYS A 196 8.47 -7.25 8.97
N THR A 197 8.62 -8.10 7.97
CA THR A 197 9.11 -7.70 6.65
C THR A 197 8.14 -6.77 5.95
N VAL A 198 6.83 -7.08 6.01
CA VAL A 198 5.77 -6.22 5.46
C VAL A 198 5.73 -4.87 6.16
N LEU A 199 5.83 -4.83 7.49
CA LEU A 199 5.92 -3.58 8.25
C LEU A 199 7.16 -2.78 7.86
N GLY A 200 8.30 -3.44 7.67
CA GLY A 200 9.53 -2.81 7.18
C GLY A 200 9.34 -2.15 5.82
N LEU A 201 8.73 -2.84 4.85
CA LEU A 201 8.40 -2.26 3.54
C LEU A 201 7.49 -1.03 3.66
N VAL A 202 6.45 -1.12 4.50
CA VAL A 202 5.53 0.00 4.72
C VAL A 202 6.25 1.20 5.33
N TYR A 203 7.05 1.01 6.38
CA TYR A 203 7.76 2.12 7.05
C TYR A 203 8.82 2.76 6.16
N LEU A 204 9.61 1.95 5.45
CA LEU A 204 10.57 2.44 4.45
C LEU A 204 9.87 3.28 3.37
N SER A 205 8.64 2.93 2.99
CA SER A 205 7.89 3.69 1.99
C SER A 205 7.36 5.04 2.48
N GLN A 206 7.27 5.23 3.79
CA GLN A 206 6.64 6.40 4.42
C GLN A 206 7.66 7.40 4.96
N ASP A 207 8.91 6.97 5.20
CA ASP A 207 9.97 7.81 5.73
C ASP A 207 10.62 8.67 4.63
N PRO A 208 10.48 10.00 4.67
CA PRO A 208 11.08 10.90 3.70
C PRO A 208 12.57 11.19 3.97
N THR A 209 13.10 10.76 5.12
CA THR A 209 14.44 11.15 5.61
C THR A 209 15.55 10.19 5.18
N ILE A 210 15.18 8.97 4.76
CA ILE A 210 16.15 7.94 4.38
C ILE A 210 16.80 8.30 3.03
N PRO A 211 18.14 8.35 2.94
CA PRO A 211 18.84 8.55 1.68
C PRO A 211 18.45 7.49 0.64
N VAL A 212 18.26 7.91 -0.61
CA VAL A 212 17.73 7.03 -1.69
C VAL A 212 18.54 5.74 -1.86
N ASN A 213 19.87 5.82 -1.77
CA ASN A 213 20.75 4.65 -1.90
C ASN A 213 20.57 3.64 -0.75
N GLU A 214 20.39 4.14 0.48
CA GLU A 214 20.13 3.31 1.65
C GLU A 214 18.73 2.71 1.61
N LEU A 215 17.73 3.54 1.29
CA LEU A 215 16.35 3.13 1.10
C LEU A 215 16.24 2.00 0.08
N LYS A 216 16.93 2.13 -1.06
CA LYS A 216 16.97 1.10 -2.10
C LYS A 216 17.52 -0.22 -1.57
N LYS A 217 18.67 -0.18 -0.87
CA LYS A 217 19.32 -1.37 -0.32
C LYS A 217 18.41 -2.10 0.66
N GLU A 218 17.82 -1.36 1.61
CA GLU A 218 16.93 -1.97 2.60
C GLU A 218 15.63 -2.45 1.97
N LEU A 219 15.09 -1.76 0.97
CA LEU A 219 13.87 -2.17 0.30
C LEU A 219 14.06 -3.45 -0.52
N ILE A 220 15.17 -3.59 -1.25
CA ILE A 220 15.51 -4.84 -1.96
C ILE A 220 15.56 -6.00 -0.97
N LYS A 221 16.30 -5.82 0.14
CA LYS A 221 16.42 -6.83 1.19
C LYS A 221 15.06 -7.24 1.76
N HIS A 222 14.20 -6.28 2.09
CA HIS A 222 12.86 -6.59 2.59
C HIS A 222 11.96 -7.21 1.52
N ALA A 223 12.04 -6.78 0.26
CA ALA A 223 11.29 -7.39 -0.83
C ALA A 223 11.69 -8.86 -1.05
N ASP A 224 12.99 -9.16 -1.03
CA ASP A 224 13.51 -10.53 -1.15
C ASP A 224 13.04 -11.40 0.01
N PHE A 225 13.14 -10.90 1.25
CA PHE A 225 12.61 -11.62 2.41
C PHE A 225 11.11 -11.84 2.33
N TYR A 226 10.36 -10.86 1.81
CA TYR A 226 8.92 -10.97 1.64
C TYR A 226 8.57 -12.11 0.70
N PHE A 227 9.17 -12.18 -0.49
CA PHE A 227 8.91 -13.25 -1.45
C PHE A 227 9.35 -14.62 -0.93
N LYS A 228 10.50 -14.69 -0.23
CA LYS A 228 10.93 -15.93 0.45
C LYS A 228 9.91 -16.39 1.48
N CYS A 229 9.39 -15.48 2.31
CA CYS A 229 8.39 -15.81 3.32
C CYS A 229 7.07 -16.27 2.69
N VAL A 230 6.60 -15.59 1.64
CA VAL A 230 5.40 -15.99 0.89
C VAL A 230 5.54 -17.43 0.38
N TYR A 231 6.68 -17.74 -0.23
CA TYR A 231 6.96 -19.09 -0.72
C TYR A 231 7.05 -20.12 0.42
N CYS A 232 7.77 -19.83 1.50
CA CYS A 232 7.93 -20.74 2.63
C CYS A 232 6.62 -21.02 3.38
N LEU A 233 5.74 -20.02 3.51
CA LEU A 233 4.47 -20.15 4.24
C LEU A 233 3.39 -20.80 3.39
N PHE A 234 3.22 -20.35 2.15
CA PHE A 234 2.05 -20.66 1.34
C PHE A 234 2.35 -21.52 0.10
N GLY A 235 3.64 -21.69 -0.24
CA GLY A 235 4.08 -22.46 -1.40
C GLY A 235 3.71 -21.83 -2.75
N GLU A 236 3.85 -22.62 -3.81
CA GLU A 236 3.61 -22.20 -5.20
C GLU A 236 2.15 -21.86 -5.52
N ARG A 237 1.22 -22.38 -4.71
CA ARG A 237 -0.23 -22.20 -4.92
C ARG A 237 -0.72 -20.81 -4.50
N TYR A 238 0.12 -20.03 -3.82
CA TYR A 238 -0.25 -18.69 -3.37
C TYR A 238 -0.42 -17.74 -4.55
N GLN A 239 -1.62 -17.15 -4.67
CA GLN A 239 -1.95 -16.31 -5.79
C GLN A 239 -1.16 -15.00 -5.79
N GLN A 240 -0.17 -14.91 -6.68
CA GLN A 240 0.60 -13.69 -6.93
C GLN A 240 -0.29 -12.61 -7.58
N HIS A 241 -0.12 -11.36 -7.17
CA HIS A 241 -0.90 -10.24 -7.71
C HIS A 241 -0.04 -9.07 -8.17
N LEU A 242 -0.61 -8.22 -9.03
CA LEU A 242 0.10 -7.09 -9.64
C LEU A 242 0.81 -6.19 -8.62
N LYS A 243 0.21 -5.95 -7.45
CA LYS A 243 0.82 -5.12 -6.41
C LYS A 243 2.10 -5.75 -5.79
N MET A 244 2.19 -7.08 -5.72
CA MET A 244 3.42 -7.79 -5.31
C MET A 244 4.48 -7.62 -6.39
N HIS A 245 4.10 -7.86 -7.64
CA HIS A 245 5.01 -7.68 -8.77
C HIS A 245 5.54 -6.24 -8.87
N ASN A 246 4.70 -5.22 -8.59
CA ASN A 246 5.11 -3.81 -8.58
C ASN A 246 6.24 -3.52 -7.57
N LEU A 247 6.41 -4.34 -6.53
CA LEU A 247 7.48 -4.21 -5.54
C LEU A 247 8.86 -4.37 -6.19
N LEU A 248 8.98 -5.26 -7.18
CA LEU A 248 10.22 -5.51 -7.92
C LEU A 248 10.67 -4.30 -8.76
N HIS A 249 9.74 -3.39 -9.06
CA HIS A 249 10.01 -2.18 -9.84
C HIS A 249 10.43 -0.98 -9.00
N VAL A 250 10.27 -1.07 -7.68
CA VAL A 250 10.54 0.05 -6.77
C VAL A 250 12.03 0.47 -6.79
N PRO A 251 13.02 -0.44 -6.81
CA PRO A 251 14.43 -0.04 -6.91
C PRO A 251 14.74 0.78 -8.17
N PHE A 252 14.18 0.40 -9.32
CA PHE A 252 14.36 1.13 -10.57
C PHE A 252 13.77 2.54 -10.51
N LYS A 253 12.63 2.73 -9.81
CA LYS A 253 12.03 4.05 -9.60
C LYS A 253 12.94 4.94 -8.75
N LEU A 254 13.52 4.38 -7.69
CA LEU A 254 14.46 5.10 -6.83
C LEU A 254 15.68 5.58 -7.61
N ASP A 255 16.28 4.72 -8.44
CA ASP A 255 17.41 5.09 -9.30
C ASP A 255 17.03 6.18 -10.30
N TYR A 256 15.87 6.03 -10.94
CA TYR A 256 15.46 6.93 -12.01
C TYR A 256 15.11 8.34 -11.51
N PHE A 257 14.31 8.44 -10.45
CA PHE A 257 13.83 9.72 -9.95
C PHE A 257 14.76 10.35 -8.91
N GLY A 258 15.61 9.56 -8.24
CA GLY A 258 16.48 10.06 -7.19
C GLY A 258 15.71 10.62 -5.98
N LEU A 259 14.50 10.11 -5.71
CA LEU A 259 13.64 10.57 -4.62
C LEU A 259 13.17 9.42 -3.71
N PRO A 260 13.00 9.67 -2.41
CA PRO A 260 12.37 8.73 -1.48
C PRO A 260 10.94 8.35 -1.87
N LEU A 261 10.51 7.15 -1.46
CA LEU A 261 9.19 6.60 -1.84
C LEU A 261 8.01 7.41 -1.31
N HIS A 262 8.19 8.07 -0.18
CA HIS A 262 7.20 8.95 0.41
C HIS A 262 6.66 9.97 -0.61
N PHE A 263 7.50 10.47 -1.52
CA PHE A 263 7.10 11.46 -2.52
C PHE A 263 6.19 10.90 -3.61
N PHE A 264 6.25 9.59 -3.87
CA PHE A 264 5.34 8.92 -4.82
C PHE A 264 4.02 8.48 -4.18
N SER A 265 3.89 8.62 -2.86
CA SER A 265 2.66 8.23 -2.17
C SER A 265 1.50 9.18 -2.49
N VAL A 266 0.36 8.60 -2.91
CA VAL A 266 -0.88 9.37 -3.16
C VAL A 266 -1.77 9.49 -1.92
N ILE A 267 -1.33 9.03 -0.75
CA ILE A 267 -2.10 9.07 0.51
C ILE A 267 -2.65 10.47 0.82
N ARG A 268 -1.88 11.52 0.49
CA ARG A 268 -2.28 12.93 0.69
C ARG A 268 -3.47 13.31 -0.18
N PHE A 269 -3.50 12.83 -1.43
CA PHE A 269 -4.61 13.07 -2.34
C PHE A 269 -5.86 12.30 -1.90
N GLU A 270 -5.71 11.05 -1.44
CA GLU A 270 -6.83 10.26 -0.92
C GLU A 270 -7.42 10.86 0.36
N SER A 271 -6.56 11.35 1.27
CA SER A 271 -6.99 12.05 2.47
C SER A 271 -7.75 13.33 2.14
N ALA A 272 -7.23 14.15 1.20
CA ALA A 272 -7.91 15.35 0.73
C ALA A 272 -9.27 15.01 0.09
N ASN A 273 -9.32 13.99 -0.77
CA ASN A 273 -10.55 13.52 -1.40
C ASN A 273 -11.58 13.04 -0.36
N SER A 274 -11.15 12.30 0.66
CA SER A 274 -12.02 11.86 1.76
C SER A 274 -12.60 13.05 2.54
N ARG A 275 -11.76 14.02 2.90
CA ARG A 275 -12.21 15.25 3.56
C ARG A 275 -13.20 16.05 2.71
N LEU A 276 -12.95 16.17 1.40
CA LEU A 276 -13.86 16.83 0.46
C LEU A 276 -15.22 16.11 0.39
N LYS A 277 -15.22 14.77 0.33
CA LYS A 277 -16.45 13.96 0.37
C LYS A 277 -17.23 14.14 1.68
N GLN A 278 -16.55 14.18 2.83
CA GLN A 278 -17.20 14.45 4.11
C GLN A 278 -17.80 15.87 4.16
N LEU A 279 -17.06 16.88 3.72
CA LEU A 279 -17.56 18.26 3.65
C LEU A 279 -18.75 18.40 2.69
N LEU A 280 -18.75 17.64 1.60
CA LEU A 280 -19.88 17.52 0.66
C LEU A 280 -21.12 16.92 1.33
N LEU A 281 -20.96 15.83 2.08
CA LEU A 281 -22.06 15.17 2.79
C LEU A 281 -22.64 16.08 3.88
N LEU A 282 -21.78 16.83 4.58
CA LEU A 282 -22.17 17.79 5.62
C LEU A 282 -22.59 19.16 5.05
N SER A 283 -22.59 19.34 3.72
CA SER A 283 -23.02 20.59 3.09
C SER A 283 -24.51 20.53 2.75
N ASN A 284 -25.32 21.28 3.50
CA ASN A 284 -26.75 21.44 3.21
C ASN A 284 -27.02 22.28 1.94
N ASN A 285 -26.02 22.96 1.38
CA ASN A 285 -26.19 23.78 0.18
C ASN A 285 -26.14 22.91 -1.09
N ARG A 286 -27.31 22.71 -1.71
CA ARG A 286 -27.48 21.92 -2.94
C ARG A 286 -27.17 22.70 -4.24
N LEU A 287 -27.13 24.04 -4.18
CA LEU A 287 -27.02 24.92 -5.35
C LEU A 287 -25.57 25.14 -5.79
N ASN A 288 -24.66 25.42 -4.84
CA ASN A 288 -23.25 25.63 -5.16
C ASN A 288 -22.33 24.90 -4.17
N LYS A 289 -22.29 23.57 -4.33
CA LYS A 289 -21.45 22.66 -3.55
C LYS A 289 -19.96 23.06 -3.63
N PRO A 290 -19.37 23.36 -4.81
CA PRO A 290 -17.96 23.75 -4.90
C PRO A 290 -17.62 25.02 -4.10
N LYS A 291 -18.42 26.09 -4.23
CA LYS A 291 -18.21 27.35 -3.49
C LYS A 291 -18.28 27.12 -1.97
N THR A 292 -19.23 26.31 -1.51
CA THR A 292 -19.42 26.01 -0.08
C THR A 292 -18.28 25.17 0.50
N ILE A 293 -17.71 24.25 -0.29
CA ILE A 293 -16.54 23.47 0.13
C ILE A 293 -15.32 24.38 0.21
N LEU A 294 -15.10 25.22 -0.80
CA LEU A 294 -13.96 26.16 -0.84
C LEU A 294 -13.98 27.17 0.33
N THR A 295 -15.16 27.61 0.79
CA THR A 295 -15.24 28.47 1.99
C THR A 295 -15.00 27.72 3.30
N LYS A 296 -15.26 26.40 3.36
CA LYS A 296 -15.02 25.56 4.54
C LYS A 296 -13.59 25.03 4.61
N VAL A 297 -12.95 24.77 3.47
CA VAL A 297 -11.53 24.51 3.36
C VAL A 297 -10.84 25.87 3.44
N ARG A 298 -10.65 26.43 4.65
CA ARG A 298 -9.79 27.61 4.81
C ARG A 298 -8.44 27.31 4.16
N ILE A 299 -8.19 27.86 2.98
CA ILE A 299 -6.87 27.93 2.38
C ILE A 299 -6.16 29.02 3.18
N VAL A 300 -5.28 28.61 4.10
CA VAL A 300 -4.28 29.47 4.75
C VAL A 300 -2.99 29.25 3.99
#